data_AF-A0AA41G3Q5-F1
#
_entry.id   AF-A0AA41G3Q5-F1
#
_cell.length_a   1.000
_cell.length_b   1.000
_cell.length_c   1.000
_cell.angle_alpha   90.00
_cell.angle_beta   90.00
_cell.angle_gamma   90.00
#
_symmetry.space_group_name_H-M   'P 1'
#
loop_
_entity.id
_entity.type
_entity.pdbx_description
1 polymer ?
#
loop_
_entity_poly.entity_id
_entity_poly.type
_entity_poly.pdbx_seq_one_letter_code
_entity_poly.pdbx_strand_id
1 'polypeptide(L)' 'MSLALPDDASQSEAAAIAAAISAHVTDRQRAAAAANQRETVEYVDQWKMTSRLASVGKRRCPTNVERGEEWKAAARARY' A
#
# COMPACT_ATOMS: atom_id res chain seq x y z
N MET A 1 -0.62 0.95 27.11
CA MET A 1 -1.68 1.91 26.72
C MET A 1 -2.61 2.05 27.91
N SER A 2 -2.67 3.22 28.54
CA SER A 2 -3.62 3.51 29.63
C SER A 2 -4.89 4.10 29.02
N LEU A 3 -6.04 3.57 29.43
CA LEU A 3 -7.36 4.06 29.02
C LEU A 3 -7.93 4.85 30.19
N ALA A 4 -8.11 6.16 30.00
CA ALA A 4 -8.86 6.98 30.94
C ALA A 4 -10.34 6.87 30.56
N LEU A 5 -11.15 6.34 31.48
CA LEU A 5 -12.59 6.33 31.35
C LEU A 5 -13.17 7.57 32.06
N PRO A 6 -14.30 8.12 31.60
CA PRO A 6 -15.00 9.18 32.30
C PRO A 6 -15.42 8.70 33.70
N ASP A 7 -15.29 9.56 34.70
CA ASP A 7 -15.62 9.24 36.09
C ASP A 7 -17.14 9.03 36.31
N ASP A 8 -17.96 9.54 35.39
CA ASP A 8 -19.42 9.46 35.39
C ASP A 8 -19.97 8.30 34.55
N ALA A 9 -19.12 7.53 33.87
CA ALA A 9 -19.56 6.42 33.04
C ALA A 9 -20.11 5.26 33.88
N SER A 10 -21.33 4.83 33.57
CA SER A 10 -21.86 3.59 34.14
C SER A 10 -21.02 2.39 33.69
N GLN A 11 -21.08 1.29 34.45
CA GLN A 11 -20.33 0.08 34.11
C GLN A 11 -20.65 -0.46 32.71
N SER A 12 -21.91 -0.34 32.26
CA SER A 12 -22.32 -0.72 30.91
C SER A 12 -21.71 0.18 29.84
N GLU A 13 -21.64 1.49 30.07
CA GLU A 13 -21.05 2.44 29.13
C GLU A 13 -19.53 2.25 29.06
N ALA A 14 -18.87 2.09 30.20
CA ALA A 14 -17.45 1.76 30.27
C ALA A 14 -17.12 0.47 29.50
N ALA A 15 -17.95 -0.58 29.65
CA ALA A 15 -17.79 -1.83 28.92
C ALA A 15 -17.99 -1.64 27.40
N ALA A 16 -18.97 -0.85 26.98
CA ALA A 16 -19.21 -0.54 25.58
C ALA A 16 -18.03 0.22 24.95
N ILE A 17 -17.47 1.21 25.65
CA ILE A 17 -16.30 1.97 25.21
C ILE A 17 -15.09 1.04 25.08
N ALA A 18 -14.82 0.21 26.10
CA ALA A 18 -13.71 -0.75 26.05
C ALA A 18 -13.87 -1.75 24.90
N ALA A 19 -15.08 -2.26 24.67
CA ALA A 19 -15.38 -3.16 23.57
C ALA A 19 -15.14 -2.48 22.21
N ALA A 20 -15.64 -1.25 22.01
CA ALA A 20 -15.44 -0.51 20.77
C ALA A 20 -13.96 -0.25 20.47
N ILE A 21 -13.18 0.15 21.48
CA ILE A 21 -11.74 0.38 21.32
C ILE A 21 -11.01 -0.93 20.99
N SER A 22 -11.32 -2.02 21.69
CA SER A 22 -10.67 -3.31 21.45
C SER A 22 -10.99 -3.85 20.04
N ALA A 23 -12.22 -3.66 19.57
CA ALA A 23 -12.62 -4.02 18.21
C ALA A 23 -11.86 -3.19 17.17
N HIS A 24 -11.75 -1.87 17.37
CA HIS A 24 -11.01 -0.99 16.46
C HIS A 24 -9.52 -1.36 16.38
N VAL A 25 -8.88 -1.61 17.52
CA VAL A 25 -7.46 -2.01 17.55
C VAL A 25 -7.26 -3.35 16.83
N THR A 26 -8.13 -4.33 17.06
CA THR A 26 -8.07 -5.63 16.40
C THR A 26 -8.27 -5.51 14.90
N ASP A 27 -9.21 -4.68 14.45
CA ASP A 27 -9.45 -4.40 13.04
C ASP A 27 -8.22 -3.76 12.37
N ARG A 28 -7.61 -2.75 13.01
CA ARG A 28 -6.38 -2.12 12.52
C ARG A 28 -5.22 -3.10 12.42
N GLN A 29 -5.08 -4.01 13.38
CA GLN A 29 -4.06 -5.07 13.33
C GLN A 29 -4.30 -6.04 12.17
N ARG A 30 -5.56 -6.46 11.95
CA ARG A 30 -5.93 -7.32 10.81
C ARG A 30 -5.68 -6.62 9.47
N ALA A 31 -6.05 -5.35 9.34
CA ALA A 31 -5.81 -4.58 8.14
C ALA A 31 -4.31 -4.42 7.84
N ALA A 32 -3.49 -4.20 8.88
CA ALA A 32 -2.03 -4.14 8.73
C ALA A 32 -1.44 -5.49 8.31
N ALA A 33 -1.90 -6.59 8.90
CA ALA A 33 -1.48 -7.94 8.51
C ALA A 33 -1.85 -8.25 7.04
N ALA A 34 -3.06 -7.88 6.62
CA ALA A 34 -3.50 -8.04 5.24
C ALA A 34 -2.72 -7.16 4.26
N ALA A 35 -2.33 -5.95 4.66
CA ALA A 35 -1.48 -5.09 3.84
C ALA A 35 -0.08 -5.70 3.61
N ASN A 36 0.49 -6.37 4.61
CA ASN A 36 1.77 -7.07 4.48
C ASN A 36 1.69 -8.35 3.63
N GLN A 37 0.49 -8.91 3.41
CA GLN A 37 0.28 -10.05 2.52
C GLN A 37 0.12 -9.64 1.04
N ARG A 38 0.01 -8.35 0.74
CA ARG A 38 0.04 -7.91 -0.65
C ARG A 38 1.46 -8.09 -1.16
N GLU A 39 1.61 -8.88 -2.21
CA GLU A 39 2.86 -8.99 -2.96
C GLU A 39 3.33 -7.57 -3.27
N THR A 40 4.50 -7.20 -2.75
CA THR A 40 5.11 -5.92 -3.05
C THR A 40 5.52 -5.95 -4.52
N VAL A 41 4.65 -5.43 -5.38
CA VAL A 41 4.96 -5.25 -6.80
C VAL A 41 6.11 -4.25 -6.86
N GLU A 42 7.29 -4.75 -7.21
CA GLU A 42 8.46 -3.91 -7.39
C GLU A 42 8.42 -3.30 -8.78
N TYR A 43 8.40 -1.98 -8.86
CA TYR A 43 8.43 -1.27 -10.13
C TYR A 43 9.84 -0.96 -10.59
N VAL A 44 10.05 -0.93 -11.90
CA VAL A 44 11.33 -0.57 -12.50
C VAL A 44 11.57 0.92 -12.42
N ASP A 45 12.82 1.30 -12.11
CA ASP A 45 13.26 2.69 -12.12
C ASP A 45 13.12 3.30 -13.52
N GLN A 46 12.18 4.25 -13.64
CA GLN A 46 11.90 5.01 -14.86
C GLN A 46 13.16 5.68 -15.44
N TRP A 47 14.09 6.15 -14.60
CA TRP A 47 15.30 6.84 -15.07
C TRP A 47 16.24 5.88 -15.78
N LYS A 48 16.41 4.65 -15.27
CA LYS A 48 17.17 3.60 -15.97
C LYS A 48 16.53 3.23 -17.31
N MET A 49 15.19 3.26 -17.39
CA MET A 49 14.47 2.96 -18.64
C MET A 49 14.57 4.10 -19.64
N THR A 50 14.55 5.37 -19.21
CA THR A 50 14.67 6.54 -20.11
C THR A 50 15.96 6.55 -20.92
N SER A 51 17.11 6.23 -20.32
CA SER A 51 18.38 6.13 -21.06
C SER A 51 18.37 5.03 -22.12
N ARG A 52 17.70 3.90 -21.85
CA ARG A 52 17.52 2.79 -22.81
C ARG A 52 16.49 3.11 -23.91
N LEU A 53 15.47 3.89 -23.60
CA LEU A 53 14.46 4.34 -24.57
C LEU A 53 15.01 5.43 -25.49
N ALA A 54 15.86 6.31 -24.96
CA ALA A 54 16.55 7.35 -25.73
C ALA A 54 17.45 6.74 -26.82
N SER A 55 18.15 5.64 -26.54
CA SER A 55 19.00 4.96 -27.54
C SER A 55 18.21 4.34 -28.70
N VAL A 56 16.91 4.08 -28.53
CA VAL A 56 16.00 3.58 -29.57
C VAL A 56 15.05 4.67 -30.11
N GLY A 57 15.31 5.95 -29.81
CA GLY A 57 14.58 7.09 -30.34
C GLY A 57 13.16 7.29 -29.79
N LYS A 58 12.80 6.62 -28.69
CA LYS A 58 11.48 6.74 -28.07
C LYS A 58 11.50 7.82 -26.98
N ARG A 59 10.58 8.79 -27.06
CA ARG A 59 10.49 9.92 -26.13
C ARG A 59 9.59 9.68 -24.91
N ARG A 60 8.66 8.73 -24.98
CA ARG A 60 7.70 8.46 -23.89
C ARG A 60 8.15 7.24 -23.09
N CYS A 61 8.44 7.46 -21.81
CA CYS A 61 8.69 6.37 -20.86
C CYS A 61 7.36 5.79 -20.38
N PRO A 62 7.16 4.46 -20.45
CA PRO A 62 6.07 3.80 -19.75
C PRO A 62 6.19 4.06 -18.24
N THR A 63 5.07 4.37 -17.59
CA THR A 63 4.96 4.52 -16.13
C THR A 63 4.44 3.22 -15.52
N ASN A 64 4.82 2.92 -14.28
CA ASN A 64 4.36 1.73 -13.53
C ASN A 64 4.67 0.39 -14.24
N VAL A 65 5.89 0.23 -14.74
CA VAL A 65 6.36 -1.06 -15.29
C VAL A 65 6.80 -1.94 -14.13
N GLU A 66 6.12 -3.07 -13.93
CA GLU A 66 6.51 -4.08 -12.95
C GLU A 66 7.85 -4.71 -13.34
N ARG A 67 8.69 -5.04 -12.35
CA ARG A 67 9.97 -5.72 -12.58
C ARG A 67 9.73 -7.08 -13.23
N GLY A 68 10.38 -7.34 -14.37
CA GLY A 68 10.19 -8.54 -15.20
C GLY A 68 9.27 -8.32 -16.42
N GLU A 69 8.49 -7.24 -16.43
CA GLU A 69 7.54 -6.89 -17.50
C GLU A 69 8.11 -5.83 -18.47
N GLU A 70 9.40 -5.52 -18.39
CA GLU A 70 10.05 -4.48 -19.19
C GLU A 70 9.90 -4.70 -20.70
N TRP A 71 9.98 -5.96 -21.13
CA TRP A 71 9.85 -6.34 -22.53
C TRP A 71 8.42 -6.17 -23.05
N LYS A 72 7.40 -6.44 -22.22
CA LYS A 72 5.99 -6.18 -22.58
C LYS A 72 5.72 -4.68 -22.67
N ALA A 73 6.24 -3.91 -21.72
CA ALA A 73 6.15 -2.45 -21.75
C ALA A 73 6.84 -1.86 -22.99
N ALA A 74 8.03 -2.36 -23.34
CA ALA A 74 8.74 -1.95 -24.55
C ALA A 74 7.98 -2.31 -25.85
N ALA A 75 7.32 -3.48 -25.89
CA ALA A 75 6.49 -3.89 -27.01
C ALA A 75 5.24 -2.99 -27.18
N ARG A 76 4.61 -2.54 -26.09
CA ARG A 76 3.47 -1.61 -26.15
C ARG A 76 3.88 -0.21 -26.61
N ALA A 77 5.07 0.27 -26.21
CA ALA A 77 5.60 1.57 -26.64
C ALA A 77 6.02 1.60 -28.13
N ARG A 78 6.00 0.46 -28.82
CA ARG A 78 6.32 0.39 -30.25
C ARG A 78 5.21 0.94 -31.15
N TYR A 79 3.94 0.91 -30.70
CA TYR A 79 2.80 1.61 -31.29
C TYR A 79 2.60 3.00 -30.65
#